data_AF-A0A133UD30-F1
#
_entry.id   AF-A0A133UD30-F1
#
_cell.length_a   1.000
_cell.length_b   1.000
_cell.length_c   1.000
_cell.angle_alpha   90.00
_cell.angle_beta   90.00
_cell.angle_gamma   90.00
#
_symmetry.space_group_name_H-M   'P 1'
#
loop_
_entity.id
_entity.type
_entity.pdbx_description
1 polymer ?
#
loop_
_entity_poly.entity_id
_entity_poly.type
_entity_poly.pdbx_seq_one_letter_code
_entity_poly.pdbx_strand_id
1 'polypeptide(L)'
;MNDELTQIPVKKSTRQRLRNISIKGETYDKLINKLITTREKFESEEGFRKWFEENFELFGFDEIKEGRTTTSPHYTMIKNGEEINVGLETLSSNFVLRGYDPDLVDMVICLIEDEELPVKTLEITSFEFEGVEP
;
A
#
# COMPACT_ATOMS: atom_id res chain seq x y z
N MET A 1 23.48 16.33 -25.59
CA MET A 1 23.18 14.93 -25.20
C MET A 1 21.74 14.70 -25.62
N ASN A 2 21.49 13.76 -26.53
CA ASN A 2 20.13 13.39 -26.92
C ASN A 2 19.60 12.46 -25.83
N ASP A 3 18.63 12.92 -25.06
CA ASP A 3 17.82 12.04 -24.22
C ASP A 3 16.94 11.21 -25.16
N GLU A 4 17.43 10.04 -25.57
CA GLU A 4 16.62 9.05 -26.27
C GLU A 4 15.49 8.59 -25.34
N LEU A 5 14.31 9.18 -25.53
CA LEU A 5 13.09 8.79 -24.86
C LEU A 5 12.76 7.35 -25.26
N THR A 6 13.05 6.42 -24.36
CA THR A 6 12.71 5.00 -24.56
C THR A 6 11.19 4.85 -24.47
N GLN A 7 10.55 4.48 -25.58
CA GLN A 7 9.12 4.20 -25.60
C GLN A 7 8.86 2.82 -24.98
N ILE A 8 8.40 2.80 -23.73
CA ILE A 8 7.99 1.56 -23.07
C ILE A 8 6.54 1.25 -23.48
N PRO A 9 6.25 0.09 -24.10
CA PRO A 9 4.87 -0.29 -24.42
C PRO A 9 4.10 -0.61 -23.14
N VAL A 10 3.25 0.34 -22.71
CA VAL A 10 2.40 0.20 -21.53
C VAL A 10 1.05 -0.44 -21.89
N LYS A 11 0.68 -1.51 -21.17
CA LYS A 11 -0.62 -2.20 -21.32
C LYS A 11 -1.79 -1.26 -21.02
N LYS A 12 -2.96 -1.52 -21.62
CA LYS A 12 -4.17 -0.68 -21.47
C LYS A 12 -4.62 -0.54 -20.01
N SER A 13 -4.58 -1.62 -19.23
CA SER A 13 -4.86 -1.61 -17.79
C SER A 13 -3.90 -0.71 -17.02
N THR A 14 -2.60 -0.79 -17.34
CA THR A 14 -1.58 0.06 -16.74
C THR A 14 -1.78 1.54 -17.11
N ARG A 15 -2.18 1.87 -18.35
CA ARG A 15 -2.54 3.25 -18.73
C ARG A 15 -3.74 3.78 -17.93
N GLN A 16 -4.74 2.93 -17.70
CA GLN A 16 -5.93 3.33 -16.95
C GLN A 16 -5.60 3.60 -15.48
N ARG A 17 -4.81 2.73 -14.83
CA ARG A 17 -4.28 2.97 -13.48
C ARG A 17 -3.50 4.28 -13.40
N LEU A 18 -2.57 4.49 -14.33
CA LEU A 18 -1.79 5.73 -14.38
C LEU A 18 -2.66 6.99 -14.57
N ARG A 19 -3.76 6.88 -15.32
CA ARG A 19 -4.71 7.98 -15.50
C ARG A 19 -5.48 8.29 -14.21
N ASN A 20 -5.93 7.27 -13.49
CA ASN A 20 -6.62 7.44 -12.21
C ASN A 20 -5.71 8.12 -11.18
N ILE A 21 -4.41 7.81 -11.20
CA ILE A 21 -3.45 8.45 -10.29
C ILE A 21 -3.09 9.87 -10.73
N SER A 22 -2.96 10.12 -12.04
CA SER A 22 -2.73 11.47 -12.56
C SER A 22 -3.85 12.46 -12.21
N ILE A 23 -5.08 11.96 -11.97
CA ILE A 23 -6.21 12.76 -11.49
C ILE A 23 -5.96 13.29 -10.06
N LYS A 24 -5.14 12.60 -9.24
CA LYS A 24 -4.72 13.06 -7.91
C LYS A 24 -3.64 14.16 -7.95
N GLY A 25 -3.23 14.61 -9.14
CA GLY A 25 -2.21 15.65 -9.31
C GLY A 25 -0.76 15.17 -9.14
N GLU A 26 -0.53 13.86 -9.01
CA GLU A 26 0.81 13.29 -8.99
C GLU A 26 1.35 13.11 -10.42
N THR A 27 2.62 13.47 -10.63
CA THR A 27 3.29 13.26 -11.91
C THR A 27 3.72 11.80 -12.07
N TYR A 28 3.82 11.32 -13.31
CA TYR A 28 4.33 9.98 -13.62
C TYR A 28 5.67 9.68 -12.93
N ASP A 29 6.58 10.66 -12.92
CA ASP A 29 7.89 10.51 -12.28
C ASP A 29 7.80 10.28 -10.78
N LYS A 30 6.85 10.95 -10.09
CA LYS A 30 6.62 10.72 -8.66
C LYS A 30 6.17 9.29 -8.38
N LEU A 31 5.32 8.72 -9.23
CA LEU A 31 4.84 7.35 -9.08
C LEU A 31 5.92 6.31 -9.36
N ILE A 32 6.70 6.54 -10.42
CA ILE A 32 7.84 5.69 -10.73
C ILE A 32 8.83 5.72 -9.58
N ASN A 33 9.13 6.90 -9.02
CA ASN A 33 9.99 7.02 -7.85
C ASN A 33 9.40 6.31 -6.62
N LYS A 34 8.11 6.48 -6.31
CA LYS A 34 7.44 5.74 -5.23
C LYS A 34 7.57 4.23 -5.42
N LEU A 35 7.34 3.72 -6.63
CA LEU A 35 7.49 2.29 -6.96
C LEU A 35 8.93 1.79 -6.79
N ILE A 36 9.90 2.58 -7.26
CA ILE A 36 11.34 2.26 -7.12
C ILE A 36 11.72 2.23 -5.64
N THR A 37 11.42 3.30 -4.88
CA THR A 37 11.73 3.39 -3.45
C THR A 37 11.05 2.28 -2.65
N THR A 38 9.79 1.98 -2.95
CA THR A 38 9.06 0.89 -2.29
C THR A 38 9.72 -0.45 -2.56
N ARG A 39 10.16 -0.71 -3.81
CA ARG A 39 10.84 -1.95 -4.20
C ARG A 39 12.26 -2.06 -3.66
N GLU A 40 12.97 -0.94 -3.52
CA GLU A 40 14.28 -0.89 -2.87
C GLU A 40 14.17 -1.17 -1.36
N LYS A 41 13.08 -0.71 -0.73
CA LYS A 41 12.84 -0.92 0.70
C LYS A 41 12.24 -2.28 1.02
N PHE A 42 11.37 -2.80 0.15
CA PHE A 42 10.73 -4.11 0.31
C PHE A 42 10.98 -4.98 -0.92
N GLU A 43 11.83 -5.98 -0.77
CA GLU A 43 12.12 -6.95 -1.83
C GLU A 43 10.93 -7.88 -2.13
N SER A 44 9.96 -7.98 -1.21
CA SER A 44 8.80 -8.86 -1.32
C SER A 44 7.59 -8.37 -0.50
N GLU A 45 6.40 -8.90 -0.81
CA GLU A 45 5.19 -8.71 0.00
C GLU A 45 5.40 -9.19 1.45
N GLU A 46 6.22 -10.22 1.67
CA GLU A 46 6.60 -10.69 3.00
C GLU A 46 7.44 -9.64 3.75
N GLY A 47 8.35 -8.95 3.06
CA GLY A 47 9.15 -7.88 3.65
C GLY A 47 8.29 -6.72 4.12
N PHE A 48 7.32 -6.31 3.29
CA PHE A 48 6.35 -5.27 3.67
C PHE A 48 5.49 -5.70 4.85
N ARG A 49 5.05 -6.97 4.86
CA ARG A 49 4.29 -7.55 5.96
C ARG A 49 5.02 -7.48 7.29
N LYS A 50 6.26 -7.95 7.33
CA LYS A 50 7.09 -7.91 8.55
C LYS A 50 7.29 -6.49 9.04
N TRP A 51 7.57 -5.57 8.13
CA TRP A 51 7.69 -4.15 8.48
C TRP A 51 6.39 -3.61 9.08
N PHE A 52 5.24 -3.93 8.51
CA PHE A 52 3.95 -3.50 9.08
C PHE A 52 3.75 -4.08 10.49
N GLU A 53 4.04 -5.38 10.69
CA GLU A 53 3.95 -6.04 12.00
C GLU A 53 4.88 -5.41 13.06
N GLU A 54 6.02 -4.84 12.65
CA GLU A 54 6.96 -4.14 13.53
C GLU A 54 6.58 -2.67 13.77
N ASN A 55 5.68 -2.09 12.95
CA ASN A 55 5.43 -0.65 12.89
C ASN A 55 3.92 -0.30 12.93
N PHE A 56 3.04 -1.23 13.27
CA PHE A 56 1.59 -1.00 13.24
C PHE A 56 1.16 0.14 14.17
N GLU A 57 1.91 0.39 15.24
CA GLU A 57 1.68 1.48 16.19
C GLU A 57 1.75 2.86 15.52
N LEU A 58 2.53 3.01 14.43
CA LEU A 58 2.60 4.25 13.63
C LEU A 58 1.26 4.63 12.99
N PHE A 59 0.37 3.64 12.83
CA PHE A 59 -0.97 3.83 12.28
C PHE A 59 -2.04 3.99 13.39
N GLY A 60 -1.59 4.08 14.64
CA GLY A 60 -2.41 4.22 15.83
C GLY A 60 -3.20 2.96 16.17
N PHE A 61 -2.64 1.78 15.89
CA PHE A 61 -3.17 0.52 16.43
C PHE A 61 -2.44 0.17 17.72
N ASP A 62 -3.17 -0.43 18.65
CA ASP A 62 -2.67 -0.81 19.97
C ASP A 62 -2.08 -2.24 19.96
N GLU A 63 -2.67 -3.15 19.17
CA GLU A 63 -2.28 -4.57 19.15
C GLU A 63 -2.69 -5.25 17.84
N ILE A 64 -1.94 -6.28 17.43
CA ILE A 64 -2.37 -7.27 16.44
C ILE A 64 -3.06 -8.44 17.17
N LYS A 65 -4.39 -8.55 17.04
CA LYS A 65 -5.16 -9.64 17.67
C LYS A 65 -5.05 -10.95 16.88
N GLU A 66 -5.15 -10.87 15.55
CA GLU A 66 -5.05 -12.03 14.65
C GLU A 66 -4.41 -11.61 13.32
N GLY A 67 -3.56 -12.47 12.75
CA GLY A 67 -2.98 -12.29 11.41
C GLY A 67 -3.25 -13.50 10.52
N ARG A 68 -3.88 -13.27 9.37
CA ARG A 68 -4.12 -14.28 8.31
C ARG A 68 -3.27 -13.92 7.12
N THR A 69 -2.28 -14.77 6.80
CA THR A 69 -1.21 -14.41 5.84
C THR A 69 -1.09 -15.37 4.66
N THR A 70 -2.02 -16.32 4.50
CA THR A 70 -1.90 -17.44 3.54
C THR A 70 -2.09 -17.04 2.07
N THR A 71 -2.81 -15.95 1.79
CA THR A 71 -3.09 -15.52 0.40
C THR A 71 -3.00 -14.01 0.20
N SER A 72 -3.40 -13.22 1.20
CA SER A 72 -3.05 -11.81 1.37
C SER A 72 -2.98 -11.53 2.87
N PRO A 73 -2.07 -10.66 3.34
CA PRO A 73 -2.01 -10.27 4.74
C PRO A 73 -3.27 -9.49 5.15
N HIS A 74 -4.14 -10.16 5.90
CA HIS A 74 -5.28 -9.56 6.60
C HIS A 74 -5.05 -9.66 8.09
N TYR A 75 -5.37 -8.58 8.80
CA TYR A 75 -5.21 -8.50 10.25
C TYR A 75 -6.51 -8.09 10.92
N THR A 76 -6.72 -8.60 12.13
CA THR A 76 -7.64 -7.99 13.08
C THR A 76 -6.77 -7.25 14.09
N MET A 77 -6.93 -5.93 14.12
CA MET A 77 -6.16 -5.01 14.95
C MET A 77 -7.04 -4.46 16.08
N ILE A 78 -6.44 -4.07 17.19
CA ILE A 78 -7.10 -3.27 18.22
C ILE A 78 -6.74 -1.80 18.02
N LYS A 79 -7.73 -0.91 18.11
CA LYS A 79 -7.55 0.53 18.08
C LYS A 79 -8.54 1.21 19.02
N ASN A 80 -8.03 1.88 20.05
CA ASN A 80 -8.84 2.48 21.11
C ASN A 80 -9.81 1.48 21.76
N GLY A 81 -9.41 0.21 21.87
CA GLY A 81 -10.24 -0.88 22.42
C GLY A 81 -11.28 -1.46 21.46
N GLU A 82 -11.34 -1.01 20.20
CA GLU A 82 -12.21 -1.58 19.17
C GLU A 82 -11.43 -2.49 18.22
N GLU A 83 -12.09 -3.53 17.71
CA GLU A 83 -11.53 -4.42 16.69
C GLU A 83 -11.72 -3.80 15.29
N ILE A 84 -10.62 -3.72 14.54
CA ILE A 84 -10.59 -3.20 13.17
C ILE A 84 -9.96 -4.25 12.26
N ASN A 85 -10.66 -4.63 11.21
CA ASN A 85 -10.15 -5.53 10.18
C ASN A 85 -9.39 -4.72 9.12
N VAL A 86 -8.12 -5.05 8.96
CA VAL A 86 -7.17 -4.34 8.11
C VAL A 86 -6.68 -5.25 7.00
N GLY A 87 -6.90 -4.84 5.76
CA GLY A 87 -6.25 -5.44 4.60
C GLY A 87 -4.91 -4.76 4.32
N LEU A 88 -3.84 -5.53 4.10
CA LEU A 88 -2.53 -5.01 3.77
C LEU A 88 -2.18 -5.36 2.32
N GLU A 89 -1.98 -4.36 1.47
CA GLU A 89 -1.73 -4.56 0.04
C GLU A 89 -0.57 -3.69 -0.46
N THR A 90 0.21 -4.17 -1.43
CA THR A 90 1.23 -3.30 -2.05
C THR A 90 0.60 -2.22 -2.92
N LEU A 91 -0.46 -2.57 -3.65
CA LEU A 91 -1.27 -1.67 -4.47
C LEU A 91 -2.73 -1.77 -4.04
N SER A 92 -3.43 -0.66 -3.89
CA SER A 92 -4.88 -0.67 -3.57
C SER A 92 -5.69 -1.55 -4.53
N SER A 93 -5.38 -1.52 -5.83
CA SER A 93 -6.06 -2.33 -6.84
C SER A 93 -5.84 -3.84 -6.69
N ASN A 94 -4.82 -4.29 -5.94
CA ASN A 94 -4.68 -5.72 -5.63
C ASN A 94 -5.84 -6.21 -4.76
N PHE A 95 -6.40 -5.35 -3.91
CA PHE A 95 -7.60 -5.64 -3.13
C PHE A 95 -8.78 -6.03 -4.04
N VAL A 96 -9.00 -5.24 -5.10
CA VAL A 96 -10.04 -5.48 -6.11
C VAL A 96 -9.75 -6.74 -6.93
N LEU A 97 -8.51 -6.90 -7.38
CA LEU A 97 -8.11 -8.04 -8.22
C LEU A 97 -8.21 -9.38 -7.51
N ARG A 98 -7.96 -9.41 -6.20
CA ARG A 98 -8.06 -10.61 -5.37
C ARG A 98 -9.53 -10.93 -5.01
N GLY A 99 -10.46 -10.02 -5.28
CA GLY A 99 -11.90 -10.23 -5.10
C GLY A 99 -12.32 -10.28 -3.64
N TYR A 100 -11.66 -9.50 -2.78
CA TYR A 100 -12.05 -9.40 -1.38
C TYR A 100 -13.42 -8.76 -1.22
N ASP A 101 -14.16 -9.22 -0.21
CA ASP A 101 -15.42 -8.62 0.20
C ASP A 101 -15.14 -7.33 0.98
N PRO A 102 -15.52 -6.15 0.46
CA PRO A 102 -15.35 -4.87 1.14
C PRO A 102 -16.00 -4.83 2.52
N ASP A 103 -17.11 -5.57 2.72
CA ASP A 103 -17.88 -5.53 3.96
C ASP A 103 -17.17 -6.23 5.14
N LEU A 104 -16.11 -7.00 4.85
CA LEU A 104 -15.32 -7.70 5.85
C LEU A 104 -14.01 -6.97 6.22
N VAL A 105 -13.76 -5.81 5.61
CA VAL A 105 -12.52 -5.04 5.77
C VAL A 105 -12.87 -3.59 6.08
N ASP A 106 -12.55 -3.17 7.30
CA ASP A 106 -12.82 -1.81 7.75
C ASP A 106 -11.87 -0.80 7.10
N MET A 107 -10.63 -1.23 6.80
CA MET A 107 -9.67 -0.40 6.07
C MET A 107 -8.60 -1.20 5.32
N VAL A 108 -8.06 -0.59 4.26
CA VAL A 108 -6.91 -1.08 3.51
C VAL A 108 -5.72 -0.15 3.74
N ILE A 109 -4.58 -0.73 4.11
CA ILE A 109 -3.29 -0.03 4.16
C ILE A 109 -2.49 -0.48 2.94
N CYS A 110 -2.01 0.49 2.16
CA CYS A 110 -1.23 0.18 0.97
C CYS A 110 -0.02 1.09 0.77
N LEU A 111 0.95 0.61 -0.02
CA LEU A 111 2.14 1.39 -0.36
C LEU A 111 1.81 2.44 -1.43
N ILE A 112 0.90 2.11 -2.34
CA ILE A 112 0.46 2.99 -3.42
C ILE A 112 -1.04 2.84 -3.62
N GLU A 113 -1.76 3.95 -3.50
CA GLU A 113 -3.19 4.01 -3.76
C GLU A 113 -3.45 4.32 -5.25
N ASP A 114 -3.35 3.28 -6.09
CA ASP A 114 -3.54 3.31 -7.53
C ASP A 114 -5.00 3.18 -8.03
N GLU A 115 -5.92 2.86 -7.13
CA GLU A 115 -7.34 2.68 -7.40
C GLU A 115 -8.16 3.09 -6.17
N GLU A 116 -9.27 3.81 -6.41
CA GLU A 116 -10.19 4.19 -5.35
C GLU A 116 -10.98 2.96 -4.88
N LEU A 117 -10.93 2.67 -3.58
CA LEU A 117 -11.62 1.52 -3.00
C LEU A 117 -12.92 1.94 -2.30
N PRO A 118 -13.92 1.05 -2.23
CA PRO A 118 -15.15 1.29 -1.47
C PRO A 118 -14.94 1.30 0.06
N VAL A 119 -13.72 0.99 0.52
CA VAL A 119 -13.33 0.95 1.93
C VAL A 119 -12.32 2.05 2.22
N LYS A 120 -12.20 2.44 3.49
CA LYS A 120 -11.21 3.42 3.92
C LYS A 120 -9.82 2.96 3.51
N THR A 121 -9.09 3.79 2.76
CA THR A 121 -7.74 3.44 2.30
C THR A 121 -6.73 4.41 2.89
N LEU A 122 -5.59 3.86 3.34
CA LEU A 122 -4.46 4.63 3.85
C LEU A 122 -3.22 4.27 3.03
N GLU A 123 -2.71 5.24 2.28
CA GLU A 123 -1.43 5.14 1.58
C GLU A 123 -0.27 5.44 2.54
N ILE A 124 0.76 4.61 2.54
CA ILE A 124 2.00 4.86 3.27
C ILE A 124 2.86 5.81 2.44
N THR A 125 2.85 7.09 2.81
CA THR A 125 3.59 8.14 2.08
C THR A 125 5.01 8.36 2.60
N SER A 126 5.34 7.87 3.79
CA SER A 126 6.66 7.95 4.39
C SER A 126 6.96 6.69 5.18
N PHE A 127 8.23 6.31 5.16
CA PHE A 127 8.77 5.21 5.96
C PHE A 127 9.84 5.70 6.95
N GLU A 128 9.91 7.00 7.20
CA GLU A 128 10.91 7.61 8.07
C GLU A 128 10.56 7.40 9.54
N PHE A 129 11.55 6.86 10.25
CA PHE A 129 11.69 6.94 11.69
C PHE A 129 12.11 8.37 12.04
N GLU A 130 11.39 9.07 12.91
CA GLU A 130 12.07 10.04 13.76
C GLU A 130 12.95 9.22 14.70
N GLY A 131 14.22 9.04 14.30
CA GLY A 131 15.23 8.41 15.10
C GLY A 131 15.33 9.12 16.44
N VAL A 132 14.94 8.43 17.51
CA VAL A 132 15.52 8.70 18.82
C VAL A 132 16.97 8.27 18.70
N GLU A 133 17.88 9.24 18.54
CA GLU A 133 19.31 8.98 18.64
C GLU A 133 19.63 8.31 19.99
N PRO A 134 20.60 7.38 20.03
CA PRO A 134 21.00 6.69 21.26
C PRO A 134 21.58 7.61 22.34
#